data_AF-A0A965M6A0-F1
#
_entry.id   AF-A0A965M6A0-F1
#
_cell.length_a   1.000
_cell.length_b   1.000
_cell.length_c   1.000
_cell.angle_alpha   90.00
_cell.angle_beta   90.00
_cell.angle_gamma   90.00
#
_symmetry.space_group_name_H-M   'P 1'
#
loop_
_entity.id
_entity.type
_entity.pdbx_description
1 polymer ?
#
loop_
_entity_poly.entity_id
_entity_poly.type
_entity_poly.pdbx_seq_one_letter_code
_entity_poly.pdbx_strand_id
1 'polypeptide(L)'
;EIQKAAPATLMGIYYVFEGSKNGARYISKSLAKAGQTALRYLDPHGEQQRLLWMKFRADMDAISWTPAEQDQMVKAAQSTFDAISSLDDAIHAG
;
A
#
# COMPACT_ATOMS: atom_id res chain seq x y z
N GLU A 1 -4.10 17.89 4.67
CA GLU A 1 -5.49 17.98 4.18
C GLU A 1 -5.73 16.92 3.08
N ILE A 2 -6.19 15.72 3.44
CA ILE A 2 -6.53 14.67 2.44
C ILE A 2 -7.80 15.06 1.65
N GLN A 3 -8.67 15.90 2.23
CA GLN A 3 -9.94 16.35 1.68
C GLN A 3 -9.86 17.12 0.35
N LYS A 4 -8.68 17.63 -0.05
CA LYS A 4 -8.49 18.39 -1.30
C LYS A 4 -7.70 17.64 -2.38
N ALA A 5 -7.26 16.40 -2.10
CA ALA A 5 -6.44 15.66 -3.05
C ALA A 5 -7.27 15.23 -4.27
N ALA A 6 -6.68 15.32 -5.46
CA ALA A 6 -7.31 14.80 -6.67
C ALA A 6 -7.51 13.27 -6.56
N PRO A 7 -8.55 12.69 -7.19
CA PRO A 7 -8.80 11.25 -7.15
C PRO A 7 -7.57 10.41 -7.57
N ALA A 8 -6.85 10.84 -8.61
CA ALA A 8 -5.61 10.21 -9.06
C ALA A 8 -4.53 10.21 -7.96
N THR A 9 -4.32 11.33 -7.26
CA THR A 9 -3.39 11.39 -6.13
C THR A 9 -3.75 10.39 -5.04
N LEU A 10 -5.04 10.31 -4.68
CA LEU A 10 -5.52 9.35 -3.68
C LEU A 10 -5.32 7.90 -4.13
N MET A 11 -5.56 7.60 -5.41
CA MET A 11 -5.35 6.26 -5.96
C MET A 11 -3.88 5.84 -5.89
N GLY A 12 -2.95 6.75 -6.18
CA GLY A 12 -1.50 6.50 -6.05
C GLY A 12 -1.08 6.19 -4.61
N ILE A 13 -1.56 6.96 -3.63
CA ILE A 13 -1.33 6.69 -2.20
C ILE A 13 -1.93 5.32 -1.82
N TYR A 14 -3.17 5.06 -2.23
CA TYR A 14 -3.87 3.84 -1.89
C TYR A 14 -3.23 2.60 -2.51
N TYR A 15 -2.71 2.70 -3.73
CA TYR A 15 -1.94 1.65 -4.40
C TYR A 15 -0.76 1.18 -3.55
N VAL A 16 -0.02 2.09 -2.91
CA VAL A 16 1.11 1.73 -2.04
C VAL A 16 0.64 0.91 -0.83
N PHE A 17 -0.46 1.33 -0.19
CA PHE A 17 -1.01 0.62 0.97
C PHE A 17 -1.70 -0.71 0.63
N GLU A 18 -2.31 -0.85 -0.55
CA GLU A 18 -2.81 -2.14 -1.02
C GLU A 18 -1.65 -3.07 -1.43
N GLY A 19 -0.62 -2.50 -2.06
CA GLY A 19 0.59 -3.21 -2.45
C GLY A 19 1.36 -3.77 -1.25
N SER A 20 1.53 -2.98 -0.20
CA SER A 20 2.31 -3.35 0.99
C SER A 20 1.79 -4.59 1.72
N LYS A 21 0.47 -4.83 1.68
CA LYS A 21 -0.17 -6.04 2.25
C LYS A 21 0.35 -7.34 1.64
N ASN A 22 0.74 -7.32 0.35
CA ASN A 22 1.32 -8.50 -0.30
C ASN A 22 2.66 -8.91 0.33
N GLY A 23 3.51 -7.92 0.66
CA GLY A 23 4.78 -8.15 1.36
C GLY A 23 4.58 -8.44 2.85
N ALA A 24 3.68 -7.71 3.50
CA ALA A 24 3.39 -7.84 4.93
C ALA A 24 2.92 -9.25 5.32
N ARG A 25 2.24 -9.97 4.41
CA ARG A 25 1.88 -11.38 4.59
C ARG A 25 3.08 -12.30 4.82
N TYR A 26 4.23 -12.04 4.18
CA TYR A 26 5.46 -12.81 4.42
C TYR A 26 6.07 -12.47 5.78
N ILE A 27 6.04 -11.20 6.18
CA ILE A 27 6.49 -10.73 7.50
C ILE A 27 5.63 -11.40 8.60
N SER A 28 4.30 -11.40 8.42
CA SER A 28 3.34 -12.05 9.32
C SER A 28 3.69 -13.52 9.56
N LYS A 29 3.99 -14.28 8.50
CA LYS A 29 4.40 -15.69 8.61
C LYS A 29 5.67 -15.88 9.43
N SER A 30 6.66 -15.00 9.28
CA SER A 30 7.90 -15.04 10.06
C SER A 30 7.66 -14.72 11.54
N LEU A 31 6.85 -13.69 11.83
CA LEU A 31 6.50 -13.31 13.20
C LEU A 31 5.65 -14.39 13.89
N ALA A 32 4.72 -15.04 13.18
CA ALA A 32 3.95 -16.16 13.70
C ALA A 32 4.86 -17.31 14.16
N LYS A 33 5.91 -17.64 13.39
CA LYS A 33 6.91 -18.65 13.77
C LYS A 33 7.71 -18.26 15.01
N ALA A 34 7.89 -16.96 15.25
CA ALA A 34 8.52 -16.43 16.45
C ALA A 34 7.55 -16.34 17.65
N GLY A 35 6.31 -16.84 17.53
CA GLY A 35 5.33 -16.88 18.62
C GLY A 35 4.44 -15.63 18.73
N GLN A 36 4.51 -14.70 17.77
CA GLN A 36 3.65 -13.51 17.78
C GLN A 36 2.22 -13.84 17.33
N THR A 37 1.22 -13.26 18.02
CA THR A 37 -0.21 -13.54 17.77
C THR A 37 -0.99 -12.33 17.26
N ALA A 38 -0.50 -11.11 17.48
CA ALA A 38 -1.15 -9.87 17.05
C ALA A 38 -0.73 -9.48 15.61
N LEU A 39 -1.18 -10.26 14.62
CA LEU A 39 -0.71 -10.14 13.23
C LEU A 39 -1.72 -9.49 12.26
N ARG A 40 -2.88 -9.05 12.75
CA ARG A 40 -4.01 -8.59 11.91
C ARG A 40 -3.65 -7.42 10.99
N TYR A 41 -2.75 -6.53 11.40
CA TYR A 41 -2.29 -5.44 10.55
C TYR A 41 -1.47 -5.94 9.34
N LEU A 42 -0.66 -6.98 9.54
CA LEU A 42 0.26 -7.50 8.51
C LEU A 42 -0.39 -8.50 7.56
N ASP A 43 -1.39 -9.25 8.03
CA ASP A 43 -2.13 -10.20 7.20
C ASP A 43 -3.65 -10.03 7.40
N PRO A 44 -4.22 -8.89 6.97
CA PRO A 44 -5.63 -8.59 7.21
C PRO A 44 -6.58 -9.47 6.39
N HIS A 45 -6.10 -10.07 5.29
CA HIS A 45 -6.91 -10.79 4.32
C HIS A 45 -6.60 -12.28 4.20
N GLY A 46 -5.54 -12.77 4.85
CA GLY A 46 -5.18 -14.18 4.82
C GLY A 46 -5.01 -14.70 3.38
N GLU A 47 -5.57 -15.87 3.10
CA GLU A 47 -5.54 -16.48 1.76
C GLU A 47 -6.24 -15.64 0.68
N GLN A 48 -7.14 -14.72 1.07
CA GLN A 48 -7.84 -13.86 0.11
C GLN A 48 -6.97 -12.72 -0.43
N GLN A 49 -5.81 -12.45 0.18
CA GLN A 49 -4.94 -11.33 -0.19
C GLN A 49 -4.64 -11.28 -1.69
N ARG A 50 -4.29 -12.43 -2.30
CA ARG A 50 -3.98 -12.49 -3.74
C ARG A 50 -5.19 -12.12 -4.60
N LEU A 51 -6.36 -12.64 -4.26
CA LEU A 51 -7.60 -12.39 -5.02
C LEU A 51 -8.02 -10.92 -4.91
N LEU A 52 -7.97 -10.35 -3.70
CA LEU A 52 -8.29 -8.94 -3.47
C LEU A 52 -7.31 -8.01 -4.19
N TRP A 53 -6.01 -8.32 -4.18
CA TRP A 53 -5.02 -7.56 -4.93
C TRP A 53 -5.27 -7.61 -6.44
N MET A 54 -5.61 -8.78 -6.99
CA MET A 54 -5.97 -8.91 -8.41
C MET A 54 -7.22 -8.11 -8.75
N LYS A 55 -8.25 -8.16 -7.89
CA LYS A 55 -9.48 -7.39 -8.08
C LYS A 55 -9.19 -5.89 -8.03
N PHE A 56 -8.44 -5.42 -7.03
CA PHE A 56 -8.07 -4.01 -6.90
C PHE A 56 -7.39 -3.47 -8.17
N ARG A 57 -6.41 -4.20 -8.71
CA ARG A 57 -5.74 -3.80 -9.96
C ARG A 57 -6.71 -3.78 -11.14
N ALA A 58 -7.55 -4.81 -11.28
CA ALA A 58 -8.55 -4.85 -12.35
C ALA A 58 -9.56 -3.68 -12.25
N ASP A 59 -10.02 -3.34 -11.05
CA ASP A 59 -10.91 -2.20 -10.82
C ASP A 59 -10.20 -0.87 -11.16
N MET A 60 -8.92 -0.73 -10.82
CA MET A 60 -8.11 0.45 -11.12
C MET A 60 -7.87 0.61 -12.62
N ASP A 61 -7.58 -0.48 -13.33
CA ASP A 61 -7.33 -0.50 -14.78
C ASP A 61 -8.62 -0.26 -15.60
N ALA A 62 -9.79 -0.55 -15.02
CA ALA A 62 -11.09 -0.32 -15.67
C ALA A 62 -11.46 1.18 -15.75
N ILE A 63 -10.79 2.04 -14.99
CA ILE A 63 -11.03 3.48 -15.01
C ILE A 63 -10.24 4.11 -16.16
N SER A 64 -10.90 4.95 -16.97
CA SER A 64 -10.26 5.66 -18.08
C SER A 64 -9.45 6.87 -17.61
N TRP A 65 -8.31 6.61 -16.96
CA TRP A 65 -7.36 7.64 -16.55
C TRP A 65 -6.68 8.30 -17.74
N THR A 66 -6.60 9.62 -17.72
CA THR A 66 -5.76 10.38 -18.64
C THR A 66 -4.27 10.15 -18.32
N PRO A 67 -3.36 10.36 -19.29
CA PRO A 67 -1.92 10.27 -19.02
C PRO A 67 -1.46 11.17 -17.87
N ALA A 68 -2.00 12.40 -17.78
CA ALA A 68 -1.65 13.33 -16.71
C ALA A 68 -2.11 12.84 -15.33
N GLU A 69 -3.25 12.15 -15.24
CA GLU A 69 -3.71 11.53 -13.99
C GLU A 69 -2.83 10.35 -13.60
N GLN A 70 -2.40 9.53 -14.56
CA GLN A 70 -1.47 8.43 -14.31
C GLN A 70 -0.13 8.96 -13.77
N ASP A 71 0.40 10.04 -14.33
CA ASP A 71 1.60 10.71 -13.82
C ASP A 71 1.40 11.22 -12.38
N GLN A 72 0.23 11.80 -12.08
CA GLN A 72 -0.12 12.22 -10.72
C GLN A 72 -0.20 11.04 -9.75
N MET A 73 -0.77 9.91 -10.17
CA MET A 73 -0.82 8.67 -9.39
C MET A 73 0.60 8.17 -9.06
N VAL A 74 1.46 8.07 -10.07
CA VAL A 74 2.85 7.60 -9.90
C VAL A 74 3.61 8.52 -8.96
N LYS A 75 3.50 9.84 -9.15
CA LYS A 75 4.14 10.82 -8.27
C LYS A 75 3.66 10.69 -6.83
N ALA A 76 2.36 10.52 -6.62
CA ALA A 76 1.78 10.35 -5.28
C ALA A 76 2.25 9.04 -4.61
N ALA A 77 2.35 7.95 -5.38
CA ALA A 77 2.90 6.69 -4.90
C ALA A 77 4.37 6.83 -4.48
N GLN A 78 5.21 7.49 -5.30
CA GLN A 78 6.61 7.79 -4.98
C GLN A 78 6.73 8.59 -3.68
N SER A 79 5.99 9.70 -3.56
CA SER A 79 6.01 10.51 -2.32
C SER A 79 5.51 9.75 -1.10
N THR A 80 4.62 8.77 -1.28
CA THR A 80 4.16 7.90 -0.17
C THR A 80 5.28 6.95 0.28
N PHE A 81 6.03 6.37 -0.66
CA PHE A 81 7.22 5.57 -0.32
C PHE A 81 8.27 6.42 0.40
N ASP A 82 8.58 7.61 -0.10
CA ASP A 82 9.57 8.51 0.51
C ASP A 82 9.19 8.88 1.96
N ALA A 83 7.90 9.15 2.20
CA ALA A 83 7.39 9.47 3.54
C ALA A 83 7.48 8.28 4.50
N ILE A 84 7.21 7.06 4.03
CA ILE A 84 7.34 5.84 4.84
C ILE A 84 8.82 5.57 5.16
N SER A 85 9.71 5.70 4.17
CA SER A 85 11.16 5.53 4.38
C SER A 85 11.71 6.56 5.37
N SER A 86 11.30 7.83 5.23
CA SER A 86 11.70 8.89 6.16
C SER A 86 11.22 8.62 7.60
N LEU A 87 10.04 8.01 7.75
CA LEU A 87 9.55 7.58 9.06
C LEU A 87 10.38 6.43 9.63
N ASP A 88 10.73 5.44 8.81
CA ASP A 88 11.57 4.31 9.22
C ASP A 88 12.96 4.77 9.66
N ASP A 89 13.59 5.66 8.89
CA ASP A 89 14.87 6.28 9.24
C ASP A 89 14.79 7.01 10.60
N ALA A 90 13.70 7.76 10.83
CA ALA A 90 13.49 8.47 12.09
C ALA A 90 13.30 7.54 13.30
N ILE A 91 12.71 6.35 13.11
CA ILE A 91 12.56 5.34 14.17
C ILE A 91 13.93 4.77 14.57
N HIS A 92 14.86 4.62 13.62
CA HIS A 92 16.18 4.03 13.85
C HIS A 92 17.28 5.04 14.17
N ALA A 93 16.97 6.34 14.16
CA ALA A 93 17.92 7.41 14.51
C ALA A 93 18.13 7.60 16.03
N GLY A 94 17.43 6.83 16.87
CA GLY A 94 17.60 6.78 18.33
C GLY A 94 18.44 5.59 18.82
#